data_AF-I0ETS8-F1
#
_entry.id   AF-I0ETS8-F1
#
_cell.length_a   1.000
_cell.length_b   1.000
_cell.length_c   1.000
_cell.angle_alpha   90.00
_cell.angle_beta   90.00
_cell.angle_gamma   90.00
#
_symmetry.space_group_name_H-M   'P 1'
#
loop_
_entity.id
_entity.type
_entity.pdbx_description
1 polymer ?
#
loop_
_entity_poly.entity_id
_entity_poly.type
_entity_poly.pdbx_seq_one_letter_code
_entity_poly.pdbx_strand_id
1 'polypeptide(L)'
;MGYGYVTEKIIDAYFSHTIPIYWGSPSVAKDFNPKSFVNVHDFKDFREAIDYVRYLHTHDNAYLDMLYENPLNSVNGKPCFYQDLSFKKILDFFKNILENGEIYHDNPFIWYRDLYEPLLSIDATKEELEATKEELSLLKMDYENLKSKHDHILQNALPLLDLSQNLSFKIYRKLYQKLSPLLRIARKLIK
;
A
#
# COMPACT_ATOMS: atom_id res chain seq x y z
N MET A 1 -3.94 -14.69 14.39
CA MET A 1 -3.44 -13.41 13.83
C MET A 1 -3.08 -13.61 12.38
N GLY A 2 -3.21 -12.59 11.53
CA GLY A 2 -3.00 -12.73 10.09
C GLY A 2 -1.52 -12.69 9.73
N TYR A 3 -1.02 -13.74 9.07
CA TYR A 3 0.28 -13.70 8.39
C TYR A 3 0.29 -12.53 7.39
N GLY A 4 1.32 -11.69 7.44
CA GLY A 4 1.45 -10.48 6.60
C GLY A 4 0.64 -9.27 7.06
N TYR A 5 -0.07 -9.33 8.20
CA TYR A 5 -0.78 -8.16 8.74
C TYR A 5 0.16 -7.25 9.53
N VAL A 6 1.02 -6.54 8.80
CA VAL A 6 1.91 -5.50 9.34
C VAL A 6 1.37 -4.14 8.89
N THR A 7 1.22 -3.22 9.84
CA THR A 7 0.61 -1.91 9.57
C THR A 7 1.55 -0.77 10.00
N GLU A 8 1.11 0.47 9.85
CA GLU A 8 1.81 1.71 10.17
C GLU A 8 2.46 1.76 11.56
N LYS A 9 1.94 1.01 12.55
CA LYS A 9 2.39 1.06 13.94
C LYS A 9 3.89 0.81 14.13
N ILE A 10 4.47 -0.12 13.36
CA ILE A 10 5.91 -0.39 13.45
C ILE A 10 6.73 0.73 12.78
N ILE A 11 6.20 1.33 11.71
CA ILE A 11 6.80 2.49 11.04
C ILE A 11 6.78 3.72 11.95
N ASP A 12 5.68 3.96 12.67
CA ASP A 12 5.56 5.08 13.62
C ASP A 12 6.66 5.02 14.70
N ALA A 13 6.99 3.82 15.19
CA ALA A 13 8.06 3.60 16.15
C ALA A 13 9.44 3.91 15.56
N TYR A 14 9.76 3.35 14.39
CA TYR A 14 11.02 3.65 13.70
C TYR A 14 11.17 5.15 13.42
N PHE A 15 10.10 5.80 12.93
CA PHE A 15 10.12 7.23 12.63
C PHE A 15 10.28 8.10 13.89
N SER A 16 9.78 7.64 15.02
CA SER A 16 9.93 8.31 16.32
C SER A 16 11.28 8.04 16.99
N HIS A 17 12.21 7.38 16.29
CA HIS A 17 13.53 7.00 16.80
C HIS A 17 13.47 6.18 18.11
N THR A 18 12.58 5.19 18.15
CA THR A 18 12.43 4.27 19.29
C THR A 18 12.36 2.82 18.82
N ILE A 19 12.82 1.89 19.65
CA ILE A 19 12.79 0.46 19.36
C ILE A 19 11.34 -0.04 19.39
N PRO A 20 10.82 -0.61 18.28
CA PRO A 20 9.50 -1.22 18.30
C PRO A 20 9.49 -2.51 19.13
N ILE A 21 8.50 -2.69 20.01
CA ILE A 21 8.16 -3.99 20.59
C ILE A 21 6.90 -4.48 19.86
N TYR A 22 7.08 -5.40 18.92
CA TYR A 22 6.06 -5.74 17.95
C TYR A 22 5.42 -7.10 18.24
N TRP A 23 4.08 -7.12 18.20
CA TRP A 23 3.26 -8.33 18.17
C TRP A 23 2.09 -8.13 17.20
N GLY A 24 1.82 -9.14 16.37
CA GLY A 24 0.91 -9.02 15.23
C GLY A 24 1.13 -10.12 14.20
N SER A 25 1.71 -9.80 13.06
CA SER A 25 2.10 -10.78 12.03
C SER A 25 3.26 -11.68 12.53
N PRO A 26 3.11 -13.02 12.58
CA PRO A 26 4.22 -13.93 12.89
C PRO A 26 5.32 -13.93 11.82
N SER A 27 5.04 -13.40 10.63
CA SER A 27 5.99 -13.32 9.51
C SER A 27 6.62 -11.94 9.35
N VAL A 28 6.52 -11.04 10.34
CA VAL A 28 7.02 -9.66 10.28
C VAL A 28 8.52 -9.56 9.95
N ALA A 29 9.32 -10.57 10.33
CA ALA A 29 10.75 -10.64 10.02
C ALA A 29 11.06 -10.75 8.51
N LYS A 30 10.04 -11.03 7.68
CA LYS A 30 10.17 -10.94 6.22
C LYS A 30 10.19 -9.48 5.75
N ASP A 31 9.34 -8.65 6.36
CA ASP A 31 9.14 -7.25 6.02
C ASP A 31 10.24 -6.35 6.61
N PHE A 32 10.65 -6.61 7.86
CA PHE A 32 11.64 -5.82 8.60
C PHE A 32 12.78 -6.68 9.14
N ASN A 33 13.94 -6.06 9.32
CA ASN A 33 15.13 -6.68 9.89
C ASN A 33 14.88 -7.05 11.36
N PRO A 34 14.89 -8.34 11.74
CA PRO A 34 14.61 -8.79 13.11
C PRO A 34 15.62 -8.29 14.13
N LYS A 35 16.76 -7.71 13.71
CA LYS A 35 17.74 -7.10 14.61
C LYS A 35 17.41 -5.66 15.02
N SER A 36 16.45 -5.02 14.36
CA SER A 36 16.10 -3.61 14.59
C SER A 36 14.85 -3.41 15.48
N PHE A 37 14.23 -4.49 15.93
CA PHE A 37 13.04 -4.45 16.78
C PHE A 37 12.92 -5.69 17.65
N VAL A 38 12.12 -5.61 18.70
CA VAL A 38 11.78 -6.78 19.53
C VAL A 38 10.58 -7.48 18.91
N ASN A 39 10.83 -8.64 18.28
CA ASN A 39 9.77 -9.50 17.76
C ASN A 39 9.25 -10.42 18.86
N VAL A 40 8.05 -10.16 19.38
CA VAL A 40 7.49 -10.95 20.48
C VAL A 40 7.23 -12.42 20.08
N HIS A 41 7.12 -12.73 18.78
CA HIS A 41 6.95 -14.09 18.29
C HIS A 41 8.21 -14.97 18.37
N ASP A 42 9.39 -14.38 18.59
CA ASP A 42 10.65 -15.14 18.70
C ASP A 42 10.83 -15.80 20.08
N PHE A 43 9.95 -15.48 21.03
CA PHE A 43 10.00 -15.97 22.41
C PHE A 43 8.95 -17.04 22.67
N LYS A 44 9.22 -17.92 23.62
CA LYS A 44 8.29 -18.98 24.04
C LYS A 44 7.03 -18.41 24.68
N ASP A 45 7.19 -17.36 25.48
CA ASP A 45 6.11 -16.70 26.20
C ASP A 45 6.42 -15.22 26.48
N PHE A 46 5.43 -14.49 26.98
CA PHE A 46 5.57 -13.06 27.27
C PHE A 46 6.60 -12.75 28.35
N ARG A 47 6.91 -13.68 29.27
CA ARG A 47 7.89 -13.41 30.34
C ARG A 47 9.28 -13.32 29.74
N GLU A 48 9.62 -14.25 28.85
CA GLU A 48 10.89 -14.24 28.14
C GLU A 48 11.06 -12.97 27.29
N ALA A 49 9.98 -12.52 26.61
CA ALA A 49 9.99 -11.26 25.88
C ALA A 49 10.22 -10.04 26.79
N ILE A 50 9.56 -10.01 27.96
CA ILE A 50 9.74 -8.95 28.97
C ILE A 50 11.17 -8.96 29.51
N ASP A 51 11.74 -10.14 29.77
CA ASP A 51 13.12 -10.28 30.25
C ASP A 51 14.12 -9.74 29.21
N TYR A 52 13.86 -9.97 27.92
CA TYR A 52 14.67 -9.39 26.85
C TYR A 52 14.56 -7.86 26.77
N VAL A 53 13.36 -7.30 26.92
CA VAL A 53 13.16 -5.83 26.99
C VAL A 53 13.90 -5.24 28.20
N ARG A 54 13.85 -5.92 29.35
CA ARG A 54 14.60 -5.51 30.55
C ARG A 54 16.11 -5.56 30.32
N TYR A 55 16.60 -6.59 29.62
CA TYR A 55 18.00 -6.70 29.23
C TYR A 55 18.42 -5.50 28.38
N LEU A 56 17.67 -5.16 27.33
CA LEU A 56 17.95 -3.98 26.50
C LEU A 56 17.97 -2.69 27.32
N HIS A 57 17.03 -2.51 28.25
CA HIS A 57 16.97 -1.32 29.09
C HIS A 57 18.18 -1.14 30.03
N THR A 58 18.88 -2.22 30.39
CA THR A 58 20.03 -2.18 31.32
C THR A 58 21.39 -2.37 30.62
N HIS A 59 21.39 -2.60 29.30
CA HIS A 59 22.60 -2.83 28.51
C HIS A 59 22.63 -1.86 27.32
N ASP A 60 23.15 -0.66 27.57
CA ASP A 60 23.17 0.45 26.60
C ASP A 60 23.68 0.05 25.22
N ASN A 61 24.79 -0.71 25.15
CA ASN A 61 25.33 -1.14 23.86
C ASN A 61 24.34 -2.02 23.08
N ALA A 62 23.67 -2.97 23.74
CA ALA A 62 22.69 -3.83 23.09
C ALA A 62 21.45 -3.04 22.63
N TYR A 63 21.03 -2.05 23.43
CA TYR A 63 19.98 -1.12 23.03
C TYR A 63 20.38 -0.28 21.81
N LEU A 64 21.57 0.32 21.82
CA LEU A 64 22.06 1.16 20.73
C LEU A 64 22.29 0.35 19.45
N ASP A 65 22.82 -0.87 19.56
CA ASP A 65 22.98 -1.79 18.43
C ASP A 65 21.62 -2.01 17.74
N MET A 66 20.57 -2.34 18.50
CA MET A 66 19.22 -2.53 17.94
C MET A 66 18.61 -1.23 17.39
N LEU A 67 18.80 -0.10 18.09
CA LEU A 67 18.26 1.20 17.68
C LEU A 67 18.87 1.70 16.36
N TYR A 68 20.14 1.38 16.10
CA TYR A 68 20.87 1.81 14.90
C TYR A 68 20.92 0.77 13.78
N GLU A 69 20.41 -0.45 14.02
CA GLU A 69 20.21 -1.44 12.96
C GLU A 69 19.25 -0.92 11.88
N ASN A 70 19.51 -1.30 10.62
CA ASN A 70 18.65 -0.87 9.52
C ASN A 70 17.27 -1.54 9.64
N PRO A 71 16.16 -0.79 9.58
CA PRO A 71 14.81 -1.39 9.62
C PRO A 71 14.54 -2.41 8.52
N LEU A 72 15.18 -2.27 7.36
CA LEU A 72 14.99 -3.18 6.23
C LEU A 72 16.02 -4.29 6.22
N ASN A 73 15.56 -5.48 5.85
CA ASN A 73 16.45 -6.58 5.49
C ASN A 73 17.35 -6.17 4.31
N SER A 74 18.56 -6.73 4.28
CA SER A 74 19.52 -6.48 3.21
C SER A 74 19.71 -7.71 2.33
N VAL A 75 19.64 -7.52 1.02
CA VAL A 75 19.99 -8.55 0.02
C VAL A 75 21.18 -8.02 -0.77
N ASN A 76 22.27 -8.80 -0.80
CA ASN A 76 23.54 -8.38 -1.42
C ASN A 76 24.05 -7.01 -0.92
N GLY A 77 23.91 -6.76 0.39
CA GLY A 77 24.35 -5.51 1.04
C GLY A 77 23.48 -4.29 0.74
N LYS A 78 22.34 -4.45 0.03
CA LYS A 78 21.40 -3.36 -0.23
C LYS A 78 20.11 -3.57 0.56
N PRO A 79 19.63 -2.55 1.30
CA PRO A 79 18.31 -2.59 1.93
C PRO A 79 17.22 -2.78 0.88
N CYS A 80 16.27 -3.69 1.14
CA CYS A 80 15.18 -3.98 0.22
C CYS A 80 13.87 -4.24 0.96
N PHE A 81 12.75 -3.86 0.32
CA PHE A 81 11.43 -4.26 0.78
C PHE A 81 11.13 -5.72 0.45
N TYR A 82 10.36 -6.38 1.30
CA TYR A 82 9.91 -7.74 1.06
C TYR A 82 9.18 -7.87 -0.28
N GLN A 83 9.47 -8.95 -1.01
CA GLN A 83 8.97 -9.21 -2.36
C GLN A 83 9.24 -8.10 -3.37
N ASP A 84 10.28 -7.27 -3.19
CA ASP A 84 10.60 -6.17 -4.10
C ASP A 84 9.41 -5.20 -4.30
N LEU A 85 8.71 -4.90 -3.20
CA LEU A 85 7.62 -3.93 -3.21
C LEU A 85 8.16 -2.57 -3.66
N SER A 86 7.64 -2.09 -4.77
CA SER A 86 8.05 -0.84 -5.41
C SER A 86 6.90 -0.25 -6.21
N PHE A 87 6.98 1.06 -6.52
CA PHE A 87 6.02 1.70 -7.43
C PHE A 87 5.97 1.00 -8.78
N LYS A 88 7.12 0.58 -9.32
CA LYS A 88 7.19 -0.16 -10.57
C LYS A 88 6.37 -1.45 -10.51
N LYS A 89 6.56 -2.26 -9.47
CA LYS A 89 5.80 -3.51 -9.29
C LYS A 89 4.29 -3.28 -9.22
N ILE A 90 3.85 -2.21 -8.56
CA ILE A 90 2.44 -1.83 -8.49
C ILE A 90 1.91 -1.39 -9.86
N LEU A 91 2.68 -0.59 -10.61
CA LEU A 91 2.29 -0.15 -11.95
C LEU A 91 2.21 -1.32 -12.93
N ASP A 92 3.17 -2.24 -12.88
CA ASP A 92 3.18 -3.45 -13.71
C ASP A 92 1.97 -4.34 -13.41
N PHE A 93 1.53 -4.41 -12.14
CA PHE A 93 0.31 -5.09 -11.74
C PHE A 93 -0.95 -4.44 -12.37
N PHE A 94 -1.09 -3.12 -12.29
CA PHE A 94 -2.23 -2.43 -12.91
C PHE A 94 -2.21 -2.52 -14.44
N LYS A 95 -1.04 -2.43 -15.06
CA LYS A 95 -0.89 -2.59 -16.49
C LYS A 95 -1.41 -3.95 -16.95
N ASN A 96 -1.03 -5.02 -16.25
CA ASN A 96 -1.54 -6.37 -16.53
C ASN A 96 -3.08 -6.43 -16.42
N ILE A 97 -3.67 -5.86 -15.37
CA ILE A 97 -5.14 -5.82 -15.22
C ILE A 97 -5.81 -5.11 -16.40
N LEU A 98 -5.25 -3.99 -16.88
CA LEU A 98 -5.84 -3.20 -17.96
C LEU A 98 -5.66 -3.85 -19.34
N GLU A 99 -4.57 -4.60 -19.54
CA GLU A 99 -4.27 -5.27 -20.80
C GLU A 99 -4.89 -6.67 -20.90
N ASN A 100 -5.30 -7.25 -19.77
CA ASN A 100 -5.87 -8.58 -19.70
C ASN A 100 -7.40 -8.55 -19.87
N GLY A 101 -7.88 -9.18 -20.95
CA GLY A 101 -9.30 -9.29 -21.28
C GLY A 101 -10.04 -10.44 -20.60
N GLU A 102 -9.38 -11.24 -19.77
CA GLU A 102 -10.00 -12.39 -19.09
C GLU A 102 -10.91 -11.95 -17.94
N ILE A 103 -12.12 -12.52 -17.89
CA ILE A 103 -13.07 -12.32 -16.79
C ILE A 103 -12.82 -13.41 -15.75
N TYR A 104 -12.23 -13.02 -14.62
CA TYR A 104 -11.92 -13.95 -13.51
C TYR A 104 -13.05 -14.15 -12.50
N HIS A 105 -14.03 -13.25 -12.47
CA HIS A 105 -15.18 -13.36 -11.57
C HIS A 105 -16.30 -14.15 -12.24
N ASP A 106 -17.18 -14.75 -11.42
CA ASP A 106 -18.37 -15.43 -11.92
C ASP A 106 -19.15 -14.49 -12.84
N ASN A 107 -19.35 -14.91 -14.10
CA ASN A 107 -20.12 -14.15 -15.06
C ASN A 107 -21.59 -14.60 -14.97
N PRO A 108 -22.49 -13.80 -14.36
CA PRO A 108 -23.88 -14.20 -14.19
C PRO A 108 -24.66 -14.27 -15.52
N PHE A 109 -24.08 -13.84 -16.63
CA PHE A 109 -24.74 -13.75 -17.94
C PHE A 109 -24.49 -14.92 -18.90
N ILE A 110 -23.82 -16.00 -18.46
CA ILE A 110 -23.62 -17.20 -19.31
C ILE A 110 -24.97 -17.80 -19.79
N TRP A 111 -26.08 -17.53 -19.10
CA TRP A 111 -27.43 -17.98 -19.47
C TRP A 111 -28.22 -17.01 -20.39
N TYR A 112 -27.75 -15.77 -20.57
CA TYR A 112 -28.48 -14.75 -21.34
C TYR A 112 -27.99 -14.57 -22.78
N ARG A 113 -26.80 -15.09 -23.10
CA ARG A 113 -26.18 -14.90 -24.42
C ARG A 113 -26.93 -15.61 -25.56
N ASP A 114 -27.65 -16.69 -25.26
CA ASP A 114 -28.41 -17.45 -26.25
C ASP A 114 -29.80 -16.85 -26.58
N LEU A 115 -30.26 -15.83 -25.83
CA LEU A 115 -31.62 -15.29 -25.95
C LEU A 115 -31.70 -13.86 -26.49
N TYR A 116 -30.57 -13.17 -26.69
CA TYR A 116 -30.55 -11.72 -27.02
C TYR A 116 -29.64 -11.32 -28.19
N GLU A 117 -29.28 -12.25 -29.08
CA GLU A 117 -28.74 -11.89 -30.39
C GLU A 117 -29.91 -11.80 -31.38
N PRO A 118 -30.66 -10.67 -31.50
CA PRO A 118 -30.13 -9.45 -32.14
C PRO A 118 -30.95 -8.14 -31.92
N LEU A 119 -30.78 -7.31 -30.86
CA LEU A 119 -31.59 -6.06 -30.75
C LEU A 119 -30.95 -4.87 -30.00
N LEU A 120 -29.69 -4.52 -30.22
CA LEU A 120 -29.19 -3.17 -29.92
C LEU A 120 -28.44 -2.61 -31.13
N SER A 121 -28.96 -1.52 -31.70
CA SER A 121 -28.44 -0.89 -32.90
C SER A 121 -27.01 -0.39 -32.69
N ILE A 122 -26.17 -0.66 -33.67
CA ILE A 122 -24.74 -0.30 -33.73
C ILE A 122 -24.48 1.19 -33.42
N ASP A 123 -25.46 2.06 -33.67
CA ASP A 123 -25.33 3.49 -33.47
C ASP A 123 -25.33 3.91 -31.99
N ALA A 124 -26.09 3.24 -31.11
CA ALA A 124 -26.07 3.52 -29.66
C ALA A 124 -24.70 3.19 -29.05
N THR A 125 -24.08 2.10 -29.51
CA THR A 125 -22.75 1.67 -29.02
C THR A 125 -21.62 2.60 -29.45
N LYS A 126 -21.79 3.36 -30.54
CA LYS A 126 -20.78 4.32 -31.00
C LYS A 126 -20.79 5.62 -30.18
N GLU A 127 -21.97 6.11 -29.81
CA GLU A 127 -22.08 7.28 -28.93
C GLU A 127 -21.50 7.00 -27.53
N GLU A 128 -21.79 5.83 -26.96
CA GLU A 128 -21.22 5.42 -25.68
C GLU A 128 -19.69 5.23 -25.75
N LEU A 129 -19.18 4.72 -26.87
CA LEU A 129 -17.74 4.58 -27.10
C LEU A 129 -17.02 5.93 -27.23
N GLU A 130 -17.64 6.93 -27.86
CA GLU A 130 -17.05 8.26 -27.94
C GLU A 130 -17.11 9.01 -26.61
N ALA A 131 -18.22 8.90 -25.86
CA ALA A 131 -18.31 9.46 -24.52
C ALA A 131 -17.25 8.90 -23.56
N THR A 132 -17.00 7.58 -23.61
CA THR A 132 -15.97 6.93 -22.78
C THR A 132 -14.54 7.31 -23.18
N LYS A 133 -14.28 7.56 -24.47
CA LYS A 133 -12.96 8.09 -24.93
C LYS A 133 -12.71 9.51 -24.43
N GLU A 134 -13.74 10.36 -24.42
CA GLU A 134 -13.63 11.72 -23.89
C GLU A 134 -13.32 11.70 -22.38
N GLU A 135 -14.01 10.86 -21.61
CA GLU A 135 -13.75 10.70 -20.17
C GLU A 135 -12.33 10.19 -19.89
N LEU A 136 -11.83 9.22 -20.68
CA LEU A 136 -10.44 8.74 -20.55
C LEU A 136 -9.41 9.82 -20.88
N SER A 137 -9.70 10.68 -21.87
CA SER A 137 -8.85 11.82 -22.21
C SER A 137 -8.73 12.81 -21.05
N LEU A 138 -9.87 13.15 -20.43
CA LEU A 138 -9.93 14.04 -19.27
C LEU A 138 -9.19 13.45 -18.07
N LEU A 139 -9.37 12.16 -17.80
CA LEU A 139 -8.69 11.47 -16.69
C LEU A 139 -7.17 11.46 -16.88
N LYS A 140 -6.71 11.31 -18.12
CA LYS A 140 -5.28 11.33 -18.47
C LYS A 140 -4.67 12.71 -18.27
N MET A 141 -5.39 13.77 -18.63
CA MET A 141 -5.00 15.15 -18.32
C MET A 141 -4.92 15.41 -16.82
N ASP A 142 -5.89 14.94 -16.04
CA ASP A 142 -5.89 15.09 -14.59
C ASP A 142 -4.71 14.34 -13.94
N TYR A 143 -4.38 13.14 -14.43
CA TYR A 143 -3.23 12.39 -13.97
C TYR A 143 -1.91 13.14 -14.23
N GLU A 144 -1.70 13.66 -15.43
CA GLU A 144 -0.47 14.41 -15.77
C GLU A 144 -0.37 15.71 -14.96
N ASN A 145 -1.50 16.39 -14.72
CA ASN A 145 -1.54 17.58 -13.88
C ASN A 145 -1.23 17.27 -12.41
N LEU A 146 -1.73 16.13 -11.89
CA LEU A 146 -1.43 15.65 -10.54
C LEU A 146 0.04 15.24 -10.40
N LYS A 147 0.59 14.56 -11.41
CA LYS A 147 1.99 14.16 -11.49
C LYS A 147 2.92 15.38 -11.53
N SER A 148 2.61 16.37 -12.35
CA SER A 148 3.34 17.64 -12.40
C SER A 148 3.33 18.38 -11.05
N LYS A 149 2.18 18.42 -10.37
CA LYS A 149 2.09 18.95 -9.00
C LYS A 149 2.91 18.14 -7.99
N HIS A 150 2.91 16.82 -8.11
CA HIS A 150 3.71 15.96 -7.25
C HIS A 150 5.21 16.20 -7.46
N ASP A 151 5.66 16.27 -8.70
CA ASP A 151 7.06 16.55 -9.06
C ASP A 151 7.48 17.95 -8.58
N HIS A 152 6.60 18.95 -8.71
CA HIS A 152 6.83 20.30 -8.17
C HIS A 152 6.91 20.31 -6.64
N ILE A 153 6.08 19.53 -5.95
CA ILE A 153 6.15 19.37 -4.50
C ILE A 153 7.43 18.65 -4.09
N LEU A 154 7.84 17.60 -4.80
CA LEU A 154 9.09 16.87 -4.53
C LEU A 154 10.33 17.76 -4.70
N GLN A 155 10.35 18.63 -5.72
CA GLN A 155 11.42 19.60 -5.90
C GLN A 155 11.48 20.66 -4.79
N ASN A 156 10.34 21.00 -4.19
CA ASN A 156 10.25 22.00 -3.11
C ASN A 156 10.27 21.41 -1.68
N ALA A 157 10.14 20.08 -1.53
CA ALA A 157 10.00 19.42 -0.22
C ALA A 157 11.31 18.88 0.38
N LEU A 158 12.42 18.88 -0.37
CA LEU A 158 13.74 18.49 0.15
C LEU A 158 14.20 19.30 1.39
N PRO A 159 13.81 20.57 1.60
CA PRO A 159 14.09 21.30 2.83
C PRO A 159 12.97 21.24 3.90
N LEU A 160 11.83 20.59 3.64
CA LEU A 160 10.62 20.66 4.50
C LEU A 160 10.20 19.31 5.10
N LEU A 161 11.11 18.35 5.18
CA LEU A 161 10.88 17.02 5.75
C LEU A 161 10.36 17.09 7.22
N ASP A 162 10.72 18.16 7.94
CA ASP A 162 10.26 18.45 9.31
C ASP A 162 8.80 18.93 9.41
N LEU A 163 8.17 19.38 8.32
CA LEU A 163 6.75 19.78 8.31
C LEU A 163 5.80 18.64 7.90
N SER A 164 6.36 17.51 7.42
CA SER A 164 5.64 16.49 6.64
C SER A 164 4.58 15.70 7.41
N GLN A 165 4.70 15.59 8.73
CA GLN A 165 3.79 14.75 9.54
C GLN A 165 2.35 15.27 9.60
N ASN A 166 2.12 16.59 9.43
CA ASN A 166 0.77 17.15 9.48
C ASN A 166 0.07 17.19 8.11
N LEU A 167 0.84 17.14 7.02
CA LEU A 167 0.31 17.33 5.67
C LEU A 167 -0.11 15.99 5.04
N SER A 168 0.67 14.93 5.25
CA SER A 168 0.37 13.57 4.78
C SER A 168 -0.97 13.06 5.34
N PHE A 169 -1.23 13.27 6.63
CA PHE A 169 -2.49 12.88 7.28
C PHE A 169 -3.71 13.65 6.72
N LYS A 170 -3.54 14.95 6.41
CA LYS A 170 -4.60 15.79 5.82
C LYS A 170 -4.89 15.41 4.37
N ILE A 171 -3.86 15.07 3.60
CA ILE A 171 -4.00 14.62 2.20
C ILE A 171 -4.69 13.25 2.16
N TYR A 172 -4.25 12.29 2.97
CA TYR A 172 -4.85 10.97 3.06
C TYR A 172 -6.34 11.05 3.44
N ARG A 173 -6.68 11.87 4.45
CA ARG A 173 -8.07 12.11 4.85
C ARG A 173 -8.92 12.71 3.73
N LYS A 174 -8.39 13.67 2.96
CA LYS A 174 -9.11 14.29 1.83
C LYS A 174 -9.32 13.32 0.67
N LEU A 175 -8.33 12.48 0.35
CA LEU A 175 -8.45 11.45 -0.69
C LEU A 175 -9.49 10.41 -0.30
N TYR A 176 -9.44 9.93 0.94
CA TYR A 176 -10.42 8.98 1.45
C TYR A 176 -11.86 9.53 1.45
N GLN A 177 -12.05 10.79 1.84
CA GLN A 177 -13.35 11.46 1.78
C GLN A 177 -13.89 11.59 0.35
N LYS A 178 -13.01 11.83 -0.64
CA LYS A 178 -13.40 11.92 -2.05
C LYS A 178 -13.68 10.56 -2.69
N LEU A 179 -12.95 9.52 -2.29
CA LEU A 179 -13.10 8.17 -2.86
C LEU A 179 -14.22 7.36 -2.21
N SER A 180 -14.60 7.69 -0.98
CA SER A 180 -15.66 6.98 -0.23
C SER A 180 -17.02 6.93 -0.95
N PRO A 181 -17.54 8.02 -1.56
CA PRO A 181 -18.77 7.97 -2.34
C PRO A 181 -18.66 7.08 -3.59
N LEU A 182 -17.52 7.14 -4.29
CA LEU A 182 -17.25 6.34 -5.50
C LEU A 182 -17.17 4.85 -5.16
N LEU A 183 -16.49 4.50 -4.07
CA LEU A 183 -16.44 3.14 -3.55
C LEU A 183 -17.82 2.64 -3.12
N ARG A 184 -18.70 3.52 -2.61
CA ARG A 184 -20.09 3.19 -2.26
C ARG A 184 -20.95 2.91 -3.49
N ILE A 185 -20.71 3.63 -4.58
CA ILE A 185 -21.39 3.43 -5.87
C ILE A 185 -20.90 2.13 -6.52
N ALA A 186 -19.58 1.91 -6.58
CA ALA A 186 -19.00 0.68 -7.07
C ALA A 186 -19.53 -0.55 -6.31
N ARG A 187 -19.71 -0.45 -4.99
CA ARG A 187 -20.27 -1.52 -4.15
C ARG A 187 -21.77 -1.78 -4.36
N LYS A 188 -22.51 -0.83 -4.93
CA LYS A 188 -23.90 -1.01 -5.36
C LYS A 188 -24.03 -1.63 -6.75
N LEU A 189 -23.01 -1.45 -7.59
CA LEU A 189 -22.91 -2.04 -8.94
C LEU A 189 -22.45 -3.50 -8.91
N ILE A 190 -22.00 -4.01 -7.76
CA ILE A 190 -21.59 -5.41 -7.53
C ILE A 190 -22.71 -6.18 -6.79
N LYS A 191 -23.98 -5.94 -7.17
CA LYS A 191 -25.12 -6.75 -6.73
C LYS A 191 -25.99 -7.13 -7.91
#